data_AF-A0A8T2UJL0-F1
#
_entry.id   AF-A0A8T2UJL0-F1
#
_cell.length_a   1.000
_cell.length_b   1.000
_cell.length_c   1.000
_cell.angle_alpha   90.00
_cell.angle_beta   90.00
_cell.angle_gamma   90.00
#
_symmetry.space_group_name_H-M   'P 1'
#
loop_
_entity.id
_entity.type
_entity.pdbx_description
1 polymer ?
#
loop_
_entity_poly.entity_id
_entity_poly.type
_entity_poly.pdbx_seq_one_letter_code
_entity_poly.pdbx_strand_id
1 'polypeptide(L)'
;MEEISCFEQVMAEVLADFDDEAEELEQMNEDPYGGDADVGFESTRGDTSAAQARQGKDIQGIYWDRMQFTREEYRESRLRHYRNYVNLNEPHEELEKECLEVAKGGKFYEFQQNTRAVKPTVVHFQLRNLVWATSKHDVYFMHISSIQHWSPLKRVVTEVLNAARPILPESEAQRRTSNWQYMGRQVQISTMCVKNNLLVAGGFQGEMVCKFLDRPGVSHCSTITYDANAITNAVEIYEDISGATRLMTSNNDAVVRVFDIERFEVQQKLNFPWPVNHTSVSPDNRFVVVVGDSVEGYVMESHSGKVLFLTQLEFSGINAHA
;
A
#
# COMPACT_ATOMS: atom_id res chain seq x y z
N MET A 1 36.94 -4.73 3.03
CA MET A 1 36.04 -5.69 3.68
C MET A 1 34.93 -4.84 4.24
N GLU A 2 33.96 -4.55 3.38
CA GLU A 2 32.87 -3.61 3.66
C GLU A 2 31.81 -4.33 4.47
N GLU A 3 31.37 -3.70 5.55
CA GLU A 3 30.18 -4.10 6.30
C GLU A 3 28.98 -4.01 5.36
N ILE A 4 28.50 -5.16 4.91
CA ILE A 4 27.15 -5.32 4.36
C ILE A 4 26.20 -4.76 5.40
N SER A 5 25.41 -3.75 5.03
CA SER A 5 24.53 -3.09 5.99
C SER A 5 23.55 -4.12 6.55
N CYS A 6 23.30 -4.06 7.86
CA CYS A 6 22.35 -4.93 8.56
C CYS A 6 20.97 -5.01 7.86
N PHE A 7 20.62 -3.97 7.10
CA PHE A 7 19.43 -3.91 6.24
C PHE A 7 19.44 -4.94 5.11
N GLU A 8 20.54 -5.08 4.37
CA GLU A 8 20.63 -6.05 3.25
C GLU A 8 20.56 -7.50 3.74
N GLN A 9 21.10 -7.76 4.93
CA GLN A 9 21.10 -9.09 5.54
C GLN A 9 19.70 -9.49 6.03
N VAL A 10 18.97 -8.55 6.65
CA VAL A 10 17.57 -8.76 7.05
C VAL A 10 16.67 -8.89 5.81
N MET A 11 16.92 -8.11 4.75
CA MET A 11 16.15 -8.23 3.51
C MET A 11 16.39 -9.57 2.82
N ALA A 12 17.61 -10.12 2.85
CA ALA A 12 17.90 -11.44 2.30
C ALA A 12 17.20 -12.57 3.08
N GLU A 13 17.16 -12.50 4.41
CA GLU A 13 16.45 -13.48 5.25
C GLU A 13 14.94 -13.39 5.04
N VAL A 14 14.39 -12.17 4.96
CA VAL A 14 12.96 -11.93 4.72
C VAL A 14 12.53 -12.40 3.33
N LEU A 15 13.36 -12.20 2.30
CA LEU A 15 13.08 -12.69 0.94
C LEU A 15 13.11 -14.23 0.85
N ALA A 16 13.98 -14.89 1.62
CA ALA A 16 14.04 -16.35 1.66
C ALA A 16 12.78 -16.97 2.29
N ASP A 17 12.28 -16.37 3.38
CA ASP A 17 11.02 -16.82 4.02
C ASP A 17 9.79 -16.60 3.09
N PHE A 18 9.85 -15.64 2.15
CA PHE A 18 8.75 -15.38 1.20
C PHE A 18 8.68 -16.37 0.04
N ASP A 19 9.81 -16.89 -0.45
CA ASP A 19 9.81 -17.93 -1.49
C ASP A 19 9.16 -19.22 -0.94
N ASP A 20 9.41 -19.54 0.33
CA ASP A 20 8.80 -20.68 1.02
C ASP A 20 7.29 -20.48 1.26
N GLU A 21 6.83 -19.30 1.69
CA GLU A 21 5.38 -19.01 1.86
C GLU A 21 4.61 -18.94 0.52
N ALA A 22 5.25 -18.47 -0.56
CA ALA A 22 4.64 -18.43 -1.88
C ALA A 22 4.44 -19.85 -2.46
N GLU A 23 5.42 -20.75 -2.29
CA GLU A 23 5.29 -22.16 -2.67
C GLU A 23 4.21 -22.88 -1.84
N GLU A 24 4.08 -22.58 -0.53
CA GLU A 24 3.01 -23.15 0.30
C GLU A 24 1.61 -22.65 -0.12
N LEU A 25 1.47 -21.38 -0.50
CA LEU A 25 0.20 -20.81 -1.00
C LEU A 25 -0.19 -21.35 -2.39
N GLU A 26 0.77 -21.68 -3.24
CA GLU A 26 0.52 -22.36 -4.52
C GLU A 26 0.07 -23.81 -4.29
N GLN A 27 0.70 -24.55 -3.37
CA GLN A 27 0.33 -25.94 -3.05
C GLN A 27 -1.04 -26.06 -2.37
N MET A 28 -1.50 -25.03 -1.64
CA MET A 28 -2.83 -25.03 -1.03
C MET A 28 -3.98 -24.69 -2.00
N ASN A 29 -3.69 -24.24 -3.23
CA ASN A 29 -4.68 -23.85 -4.24
C ASN A 29 -4.93 -24.91 -5.32
N GLU A 30 -4.28 -26.08 -5.26
CA GLU A 30 -4.65 -27.23 -6.10
C GLU A 30 -5.91 -27.92 -5.54
N ASP A 31 -7.08 -27.35 -5.78
CA ASP A 31 -8.36 -28.06 -5.61
C ASP A 31 -8.56 -29.00 -6.84
N PRO A 32 -8.74 -30.34 -6.68
CA PRO A 32 -8.70 -31.29 -7.80
C PRO A 32 -9.93 -31.26 -8.72
N TYR A 33 -10.87 -30.33 -8.51
CA TYR A 33 -12.13 -30.27 -9.25
C TYR A 33 -12.28 -28.93 -9.98
N GLY A 34 -11.68 -28.88 -11.18
CA GLY A 34 -11.98 -27.86 -12.17
C GLY A 34 -13.43 -27.93 -12.62
N GLY A 35 -14.14 -26.80 -12.52
CA GLY A 35 -15.46 -26.61 -13.10
C GLY A 35 -15.88 -25.14 -13.02
N ASP A 36 -16.03 -24.51 -14.19
CA ASP A 36 -16.70 -23.21 -14.35
C ASP A 36 -18.07 -23.25 -13.63
N ALA A 37 -18.17 -22.57 -12.49
CA ALA A 37 -19.42 -22.41 -11.78
C ALA A 37 -19.48 -21.02 -11.15
N ASP A 38 -20.54 -20.29 -11.54
CA ASP A 38 -21.07 -19.09 -10.90
C ASP A 38 -20.89 -19.18 -9.37
N VAL A 39 -19.97 -18.37 -8.82
CA VAL A 39 -19.54 -18.45 -7.41
C VAL A 39 -20.61 -17.82 -6.52
N GLY A 40 -21.70 -18.57 -6.33
CA GLY A 40 -22.71 -18.28 -5.32
C GLY A 40 -22.07 -18.30 -3.94
N PHE A 41 -22.04 -17.13 -3.30
CA PHE A 41 -21.54 -16.91 -1.94
C PHE A 41 -22.35 -17.74 -0.91
N GLU A 42 -21.95 -18.99 -0.68
CA GLU A 42 -22.44 -19.76 0.45
C GLU A 42 -21.95 -19.12 1.77
N SER A 43 -22.89 -18.64 2.58
CA SER A 43 -22.79 -18.34 4.02
C SER A 43 -21.40 -18.47 4.68
N THR A 44 -20.60 -17.41 4.53
CA THR A 44 -19.70 -16.74 5.50
C THR A 44 -19.53 -17.39 6.89
N ARG A 45 -18.98 -18.61 7.00
CA ARG A 45 -18.67 -19.23 8.30
C ARG A 45 -17.57 -18.49 9.10
N GLY A 46 -16.90 -17.50 8.49
CA GLY A 46 -15.79 -16.73 9.06
C GLY A 46 -16.04 -15.26 9.41
N ASP A 47 -17.08 -14.62 8.89
CA ASP A 47 -17.31 -13.18 9.07
C ASP A 47 -17.78 -12.84 10.48
N THR A 48 -17.52 -11.60 10.92
CA THR A 48 -18.04 -11.08 12.20
C THR A 48 -18.95 -9.89 11.94
N SER A 49 -20.23 -10.01 12.31
CA SER A 49 -21.18 -8.88 12.29
C SER A 49 -21.07 -8.03 13.56
N ALA A 50 -21.53 -6.78 13.52
CA ALA A 50 -21.61 -5.92 14.70
C ALA A 50 -22.35 -6.56 15.89
N ALA A 51 -23.41 -7.33 15.63
CA ALA A 51 -24.15 -8.03 16.67
C ALA A 51 -23.32 -9.13 17.34
N GLN A 52 -22.57 -9.91 16.55
CA GLN A 52 -21.67 -10.94 17.06
C GLN A 52 -20.48 -10.32 17.79
N ALA A 53 -19.92 -9.21 17.29
CA ALA A 53 -18.85 -8.48 17.97
C ALA A 53 -19.30 -7.97 19.34
N ARG A 54 -20.51 -7.41 19.44
CA ARG A 54 -21.11 -7.01 20.73
C ARG A 54 -21.35 -8.18 21.68
N GLN A 55 -21.44 -9.40 21.16
CA GLN A 55 -21.54 -10.64 21.95
C GLN A 55 -20.17 -11.27 22.27
N GLY A 56 -19.06 -10.60 21.93
CA GLY A 56 -17.70 -11.05 22.25
C GLY A 56 -16.98 -11.81 21.13
N LYS A 57 -17.58 -11.96 19.95
CA LYS A 57 -16.85 -12.51 18.78
C LYS A 57 -15.77 -11.52 18.34
N ASP A 58 -14.59 -12.01 18.04
CA ASP A 58 -13.47 -11.17 17.61
C ASP A 58 -13.78 -10.43 16.30
N ILE A 59 -13.52 -9.11 16.28
CA ILE A 59 -13.81 -8.22 15.14
C ILE A 59 -12.94 -8.51 13.91
N GLN A 60 -11.80 -9.18 14.06
CA GLN A 60 -10.94 -9.63 12.96
C GLN A 60 -11.30 -11.06 12.53
N GLY A 61 -12.24 -11.71 13.22
CA GLY A 61 -12.66 -13.07 12.94
C GLY A 61 -11.65 -14.13 13.39
N ILE A 62 -10.78 -13.80 14.36
CA ILE A 62 -9.83 -14.76 14.94
C ILE A 62 -10.57 -15.74 15.86
N TYR A 63 -10.31 -17.04 15.66
CA TYR A 63 -10.88 -18.12 16.47
C TYR A 63 -9.99 -18.40 17.69
N TRP A 64 -10.01 -17.49 18.67
CA TRP A 64 -9.23 -17.62 19.90
C TRP A 64 -9.54 -18.91 20.68
N ASP A 65 -10.76 -19.44 20.56
CA ASP A 65 -11.21 -20.71 21.14
C ASP A 65 -10.48 -21.95 20.57
N ARG A 66 -9.84 -21.81 19.40
CA ARG A 66 -9.04 -22.86 18.75
C ARG A 66 -7.54 -22.74 19.03
N MET A 67 -7.12 -21.68 19.71
CA MET A 67 -5.71 -21.42 20.02
C MET A 67 -5.39 -21.93 21.44
N GLN A 68 -4.09 -22.12 21.70
CA GLN A 68 -3.60 -22.52 23.03
C GLN A 68 -3.51 -21.35 24.02
N PHE A 69 -3.84 -20.14 23.58
CA PHE A 69 -3.80 -18.91 24.35
C PHE A 69 -5.02 -18.05 24.02
N THR A 70 -5.45 -17.29 25.00
CA THR A 70 -6.47 -16.26 24.89
C THR A 70 -5.94 -15.02 24.16
N ARG A 71 -6.85 -14.14 23.75
CA ARG A 71 -6.50 -12.84 23.16
C ARG A 71 -5.66 -12.00 24.11
N GLU A 72 -5.98 -12.04 25.39
CA GLU A 72 -5.32 -11.30 26.46
C GLU A 72 -3.89 -11.80 26.65
N GLU A 73 -3.69 -13.11 26.75
CA GLU A 73 -2.36 -13.73 26.87
C GLU A 73 -1.46 -13.42 25.66
N TYR A 74 -2.01 -13.47 24.44
CA TYR A 74 -1.27 -13.09 23.23
C TYR A 74 -0.83 -11.62 23.28
N ARG A 75 -1.72 -10.71 23.71
CA ARG A 75 -1.42 -9.29 23.83
C ARG A 75 -0.33 -9.01 24.85
N GLU A 76 -0.40 -9.62 26.02
CA GLU A 76 0.64 -9.50 27.04
C GLU A 76 1.98 -10.03 26.54
N SER A 77 1.99 -11.17 25.86
CA SER A 77 3.20 -11.73 25.27
C SER A 77 3.80 -10.78 24.24
N ARG A 78 2.98 -10.20 23.35
CA ARG A 78 3.43 -9.21 22.38
C ARG A 78 4.05 -7.99 23.07
N LEU A 79 3.41 -7.43 24.10
CA LEU A 79 3.92 -6.27 24.83
C LEU A 79 5.27 -6.53 25.52
N ARG A 80 5.52 -7.77 25.95
CA ARG A 80 6.79 -8.13 26.61
C ARG A 80 7.93 -8.38 25.61
N HIS A 81 7.64 -8.99 24.47
CA HIS A 81 8.68 -9.51 23.57
C HIS A 81 8.85 -8.69 22.30
N TYR A 82 7.81 -8.01 21.83
CA TYR A 82 7.87 -7.24 20.59
C TYR A 82 8.64 -5.94 20.81
N ARG A 83 9.67 -5.73 19.99
CA ARG A 83 10.43 -4.47 19.95
C ARG A 83 10.11 -3.76 18.66
N ASN A 84 9.56 -2.55 18.79
CA ASN A 84 9.35 -1.68 17.65
C ASN A 84 10.70 -1.29 17.04
N TYR A 85 10.74 -1.19 15.71
CA TYR A 85 11.77 -0.42 15.06
C TYR A 85 11.59 1.05 15.43
N VAL A 86 12.63 1.68 15.96
CA VAL A 86 12.63 3.09 16.36
C VAL A 86 13.81 3.79 15.70
N ASN A 87 13.58 5.01 15.24
CA ASN A 87 14.62 5.88 14.68
C ASN A 87 15.27 6.79 15.74
N LEU A 88 14.85 6.67 17.00
CA LEU A 88 15.35 7.46 18.13
C LEU A 88 16.03 6.57 19.17
N ASN A 89 17.04 7.13 19.82
CA ASN A 89 17.72 6.50 20.95
C ASN A 89 17.03 6.78 22.29
N GLU A 90 16.03 7.66 22.31
CA GLU A 90 15.35 8.07 23.54
C GLU A 90 14.28 7.05 23.97
N PRO A 91 14.13 6.80 25.28
CA PRO A 91 13.08 5.94 25.79
C PRO A 91 11.68 6.49 25.50
N HIS A 92 10.75 5.62 25.12
CA HIS A 92 9.36 6.03 24.82
C HIS A 92 8.66 6.71 26.01
N GLU A 93 8.99 6.30 27.24
CA GLU A 93 8.46 6.88 28.47
C GLU A 93 8.81 8.36 28.65
N GLU A 94 9.93 8.82 28.08
CA GLU A 94 10.31 10.23 28.09
C GLU A 94 9.54 11.00 27.01
N LEU A 95 9.43 10.42 25.81
CA LEU A 95 8.66 11.01 24.69
C LEU A 95 7.16 11.17 25.03
N GLU A 96 6.58 10.23 25.78
CA GLU A 96 5.18 10.32 26.23
C GLU A 96 4.93 11.55 27.11
N LYS A 97 5.94 12.05 27.84
CA LYS A 97 5.81 13.26 28.68
C LYS A 97 5.75 14.55 27.86
N GLU A 98 6.28 14.54 26.64
CA GLU A 98 6.25 15.68 25.73
C GLU A 98 4.98 15.69 24.85
N CYS A 99 4.33 14.53 24.71
CA CYS A 99 3.10 14.40 23.93
C CYS A 99 1.95 15.19 24.55
N LEU A 100 1.21 15.93 23.72
CA LEU A 100 0.01 16.64 24.15
C LEU A 100 -1.07 15.66 24.62
N GLU A 101 -1.61 15.90 25.82
CA GLU A 101 -2.78 15.15 26.30
C GLU A 101 -3.99 15.44 25.40
N VAL A 102 -4.47 14.40 24.72
CA VAL A 102 -5.64 14.50 23.84
C VAL A 102 -6.92 14.05 24.57
N ALA A 103 -7.98 14.85 24.45
CA ALA A 103 -9.28 14.50 25.00
C ALA A 103 -9.87 13.27 24.27
N LYS A 104 -10.07 12.19 25.01
CA LYS A 104 -10.71 10.95 24.50
C LYS A 104 -12.24 11.07 24.56
N GLY A 105 -12.95 10.30 23.73
CA GLY A 105 -14.41 10.14 23.81
C GLY A 105 -15.21 10.48 22.55
N GLY A 106 -14.55 10.98 21.50
CA GLY A 106 -15.20 11.15 20.19
C GLY A 106 -15.60 9.81 19.57
N LYS A 107 -16.85 9.71 19.10
CA LYS A 107 -17.36 8.54 18.36
C LYS A 107 -17.44 8.87 16.87
N PHE A 108 -16.37 8.61 16.15
CA PHE A 108 -16.29 8.86 14.71
C PHE A 108 -16.68 7.63 13.87
N TYR A 109 -16.34 6.44 14.36
CA TYR A 109 -16.60 5.16 13.68
C TYR A 109 -17.16 4.13 14.66
N GLU A 110 -18.05 3.26 14.19
CA GLU A 110 -18.52 2.07 14.89
C GLU A 110 -18.25 0.83 14.02
N PHE A 111 -17.86 -0.27 14.65
CA PHE A 111 -17.66 -1.54 13.93
C PHE A 111 -18.98 -2.03 13.34
N GLN A 112 -19.00 -2.22 12.02
CA GLN A 112 -20.17 -2.71 11.31
C GLN A 112 -20.05 -4.20 10.95
N GLN A 113 -18.96 -4.57 10.29
CA GLN A 113 -18.73 -5.92 9.81
C GLN A 113 -17.25 -6.14 9.46
N ASN A 114 -16.77 -7.36 9.68
CA ASN A 114 -15.58 -7.90 9.02
C ASN A 114 -16.01 -8.94 7.97
N THR A 115 -15.38 -8.90 6.80
CA THR A 115 -15.49 -9.92 5.77
C THR A 115 -14.18 -10.68 5.64
N ARG A 116 -14.25 -12.01 5.53
CA ARG A 116 -13.11 -12.87 5.21
C ARG A 116 -13.11 -13.34 3.76
N ALA A 117 -14.08 -12.86 2.98
CA ALA A 117 -14.25 -13.24 1.58
C ALA A 117 -13.26 -12.56 0.64
N VAL A 118 -12.63 -11.48 1.09
CA VAL A 118 -11.52 -10.81 0.39
C VAL A 118 -10.30 -10.84 1.29
N LYS A 119 -9.15 -11.20 0.73
CA LYS A 119 -7.90 -11.34 1.46
C LYS A 119 -6.79 -10.59 0.71
N PRO A 120 -6.54 -9.33 1.06
CA PRO A 120 -5.42 -8.61 0.48
C PRO A 120 -4.10 -9.33 0.75
N THR A 121 -3.26 -9.46 -0.28
CA THR A 121 -1.91 -9.99 -0.16
C THR A 121 -0.95 -8.83 0.07
N VAL A 122 -0.08 -8.96 1.06
CA VAL A 122 0.93 -7.98 1.41
C VAL A 122 2.27 -8.70 1.40
N VAL A 123 3.16 -8.29 0.50
CA VAL A 123 4.44 -8.98 0.21
C VAL A 123 5.66 -8.35 0.88
N HIS A 124 5.53 -7.14 1.44
CA HIS A 124 6.60 -6.46 2.14
C HIS A 124 6.12 -6.03 3.50
N PHE A 125 6.97 -6.01 4.53
CA PHE A 125 6.58 -5.66 5.90
C PHE A 125 6.36 -4.15 6.14
N GLN A 126 6.77 -3.26 5.22
CA GLN A 126 6.53 -1.80 5.32
C GLN A 126 5.53 -1.27 4.28
N LEU A 127 5.42 -1.88 3.10
CA LEU A 127 4.66 -1.32 1.98
C LEU A 127 3.20 -1.80 2.09
N ARG A 128 2.32 -0.93 2.63
CA ARG A 128 0.94 -1.27 3.01
C ARG A 128 -0.15 -0.59 2.18
N ASN A 129 0.21 0.26 1.22
CA ASN A 129 -0.75 0.98 0.38
C ASN A 129 -1.32 0.07 -0.72
N LEU A 130 -1.95 -1.03 -0.31
CA LEU A 130 -2.44 -2.12 -1.17
C LEU A 130 -3.95 -2.35 -1.03
N VAL A 131 -4.66 -1.46 -0.33
CA VAL A 131 -6.12 -1.45 -0.19
C VAL A 131 -6.61 -0.01 -0.29
N TRP A 132 -7.58 0.25 -1.18
CA TRP A 132 -8.14 1.58 -1.43
C TRP A 132 -9.66 1.52 -1.55
N ALA A 133 -10.36 2.28 -0.72
CA ALA A 133 -11.80 2.47 -0.85
C ALA A 133 -12.07 3.82 -1.52
N THR A 134 -12.65 3.81 -2.72
CA THR A 134 -13.05 5.06 -3.42
C THR A 134 -14.47 5.48 -3.10
N SER A 135 -15.28 4.54 -2.60
CA SER A 135 -16.64 4.78 -2.13
C SER A 135 -17.01 3.73 -1.08
N LYS A 136 -18.19 3.86 -0.45
CA LYS A 136 -18.75 2.83 0.44
C LYS A 136 -19.02 1.48 -0.26
N HIS A 137 -18.98 1.46 -1.60
CA HIS A 137 -19.36 0.32 -2.44
C HIS A 137 -18.21 -0.18 -3.32
N ASP A 138 -17.04 0.45 -3.25
CA ASP A 138 -15.93 0.22 -4.16
C ASP A 138 -14.63 0.13 -3.37
N VAL A 139 -14.13 -1.10 -3.24
CA VAL A 139 -12.86 -1.40 -2.57
C VAL A 139 -11.94 -2.08 -3.56
N TYR A 140 -10.76 -1.51 -3.77
CA TYR A 140 -9.71 -2.08 -4.61
C TYR A 140 -8.61 -2.61 -3.71
N PHE A 141 -8.09 -3.78 -4.02
CA PHE A 141 -7.05 -4.39 -3.19
C PHE A 141 -6.15 -5.30 -4.01
N MET A 142 -4.92 -5.44 -3.53
CA MET A 142 -3.96 -6.38 -4.09
C MET A 142 -4.28 -7.80 -3.63
N HIS A 143 -4.35 -8.77 -4.54
CA HIS A 143 -4.46 -10.19 -4.22
C HIS A 143 -3.51 -10.99 -5.13
N ILE A 144 -2.50 -11.62 -4.53
CA ILE A 144 -1.42 -12.35 -5.19
C ILE A 144 -0.70 -11.46 -6.21
N SER A 145 -1.06 -11.58 -7.49
CA SER A 145 -0.47 -10.87 -8.63
C SER A 145 -1.51 -10.05 -9.41
N SER A 146 -2.72 -9.88 -8.87
CA SER A 146 -3.77 -9.05 -9.47
C SER A 146 -4.33 -8.00 -8.51
N ILE A 147 -4.63 -6.82 -9.03
CA ILE A 147 -5.50 -5.87 -8.34
C ILE A 147 -6.94 -6.25 -8.64
N GLN A 148 -7.72 -6.44 -7.57
CA GLN A 148 -9.13 -6.79 -7.61
C GLN A 148 -9.99 -5.61 -7.14
N HIS A 149 -11.21 -5.53 -7.66
CA HIS A 149 -12.28 -4.68 -7.15
C HIS A 149 -13.30 -5.57 -6.45
N TRP A 150 -13.66 -5.22 -5.23
CA TRP A 150 -14.75 -5.82 -4.49
C TRP A 150 -15.85 -4.80 -4.28
N SER A 151 -17.07 -5.21 -4.61
CA SER A 151 -18.27 -4.48 -4.26
C SER A 151 -18.90 -5.08 -3.01
N PRO A 152 -18.82 -4.43 -1.83
CA PRO A 152 -19.47 -4.90 -0.61
C PRO A 152 -20.99 -5.05 -0.75
N LEU A 153 -21.61 -4.22 -1.59
CA LEU A 153 -23.04 -4.23 -1.87
C LEU A 153 -23.46 -5.47 -2.67
N LYS A 154 -22.75 -5.78 -3.75
CA LYS A 154 -23.06 -6.93 -4.62
C LYS A 154 -22.42 -8.23 -4.13
N ARG A 155 -21.41 -8.13 -3.25
CA ARG A 155 -20.52 -9.22 -2.82
C ARG A 155 -19.84 -9.91 -4.00
N VAL A 156 -19.48 -9.13 -5.02
CA VAL A 156 -18.78 -9.61 -6.21
C VAL A 156 -17.37 -9.07 -6.20
N VAL A 157 -16.43 -9.91 -6.60
CA VAL A 157 -15.04 -9.56 -6.87
C VAL A 157 -14.82 -9.61 -8.37
N THR A 158 -14.17 -8.60 -8.94
CA THR A 158 -13.76 -8.55 -10.34
C THR A 158 -12.29 -8.22 -10.44
N GLU A 159 -11.57 -8.86 -11.37
CA GLU A 159 -10.19 -8.51 -11.66
C GLU A 159 -10.11 -7.18 -12.43
N VAL A 160 -9.25 -6.26 -11.97
CA VAL A 160 -9.08 -4.93 -12.59
C VAL A 160 -7.75 -4.83 -13.33
N LEU A 161 -6.68 -5.36 -12.76
CA LEU A 161 -5.35 -5.40 -13.36
C LEU A 161 -4.68 -6.71 -12.98
N ASN A 162 -4.32 -7.52 -13.99
CA ASN A 162 -3.49 -8.70 -13.80
C ASN A 162 -2.03 -8.34 -14.07
N ALA A 163 -1.18 -8.45 -13.06
CA ALA A 163 0.24 -8.17 -13.16
C ALA A 163 1.10 -9.44 -13.19
N ALA A 164 0.50 -10.64 -13.23
CA ALA A 164 1.19 -11.94 -13.28
C ALA A 164 1.89 -12.22 -14.63
N ARG A 165 1.59 -11.41 -15.65
CA ARG A 165 2.21 -11.49 -16.98
C ARG A 165 2.74 -10.11 -17.39
N PRO A 166 3.66 -10.05 -18.36
CA PRO A 166 4.07 -8.78 -18.95
C PRO A 166 2.86 -7.94 -19.34
N ILE A 167 2.82 -6.71 -18.83
CA ILE A 167 1.69 -5.82 -19.04
C ILE A 167 1.77 -5.25 -20.46
N LEU A 168 0.75 -5.56 -21.25
CA LEU A 168 0.61 -5.09 -22.63
C LEU A 168 -0.51 -4.05 -22.72
N PRO A 169 -0.31 -2.93 -23.43
CA PRO A 169 -1.35 -1.96 -23.70
C PRO A 169 -2.35 -2.54 -24.71
N GLU A 170 -3.61 -2.15 -24.54
CA GLU A 170 -4.73 -2.66 -25.33
C GLU A 170 -4.61 -2.30 -26.82
N SER A 171 -4.19 -1.06 -27.11
CA SER A 171 -4.18 -0.52 -28.47
C SER A 171 -2.78 -0.17 -29.00
N GLU A 172 -2.61 -0.23 -30.32
CA GLU A 172 -1.39 0.27 -30.98
C GLU A 172 -1.21 1.79 -30.82
N ALA A 173 -2.29 2.55 -30.68
CA ALA A 173 -2.23 3.99 -30.44
C ALA A 173 -1.58 4.31 -29.07
N GLN A 174 -1.88 3.52 -28.04
CA GLN A 174 -1.22 3.62 -26.73
C GLN A 174 0.27 3.24 -26.80
N ARG A 175 0.63 2.26 -27.64
CA ARG A 175 2.04 1.89 -27.91
C ARG A 175 2.83 2.99 -28.64
N ARG A 176 2.13 3.91 -29.30
CA ARG A 176 2.72 5.05 -30.03
C ARG A 176 2.88 6.30 -29.18
N THR A 177 2.41 6.29 -27.93
CA THR A 177 2.79 7.34 -26.97
C THR A 177 4.30 7.22 -26.71
N SER A 178 4.99 8.35 -26.70
CA SER A 178 6.47 8.42 -26.69
C SER A 178 7.11 7.79 -25.44
N ASN A 179 6.34 7.50 -24.41
CA ASN A 179 6.84 7.10 -23.10
C ASN A 179 6.39 5.70 -22.66
N TRP A 180 5.60 4.99 -23.47
CA TRP A 180 5.23 3.61 -23.16
C TRP A 180 6.45 2.70 -23.29
N GLN A 181 6.65 1.80 -22.33
CA GLN A 181 7.72 0.81 -22.36
C GLN A 181 7.17 -0.59 -22.11
N TYR A 182 7.63 -1.54 -22.94
CA TYR A 182 7.39 -2.96 -22.70
C TYR A 182 8.19 -3.42 -21.48
N MET A 183 7.49 -3.70 -20.38
CA MET A 183 8.08 -4.32 -19.20
C MET A 183 8.00 -5.82 -19.42
N GLY A 184 9.03 -6.41 -20.05
CA GLY A 184 9.07 -7.82 -20.47
C GLY A 184 9.10 -8.84 -19.34
N ARG A 185 8.61 -8.48 -18.16
CA ARG A 185 8.55 -9.26 -16.93
C ARG A 185 7.25 -8.98 -16.18
N GLN A 186 6.94 -9.84 -15.23
CA GLN A 186 5.90 -9.61 -14.24
C GLN A 186 6.19 -8.32 -13.44
N VAL A 187 5.15 -7.55 -13.09
CA VAL A 187 5.29 -6.43 -12.16
C VAL A 187 4.89 -6.90 -10.77
N GLN A 188 5.87 -7.01 -9.88
CA GLN A 188 5.57 -7.19 -8.46
C GLN A 188 5.11 -5.86 -7.88
N ILE A 189 3.84 -5.74 -7.52
CA ILE A 189 3.24 -4.49 -7.07
C ILE A 189 3.61 -4.22 -5.61
N SER A 190 4.21 -3.06 -5.35
CA SER A 190 4.61 -2.60 -4.02
C SER A 190 3.60 -1.61 -3.41
N THR A 191 2.91 -0.84 -4.25
CA THR A 191 1.95 0.19 -3.84
C THR A 191 0.89 0.38 -4.92
N MET A 192 -0.28 0.87 -4.54
CA MET A 192 -1.31 1.33 -5.46
C MET A 192 -2.01 2.58 -4.93
N CYS A 193 -2.69 3.30 -5.82
CA CYS A 193 -3.62 4.38 -5.50
C CYS A 193 -4.78 4.33 -6.49
N VAL A 194 -6.01 4.56 -5.98
CA VAL A 194 -7.21 4.63 -6.82
C VAL A 194 -7.98 5.88 -6.47
N LYS A 195 -8.11 6.80 -7.43
CA LYS A 195 -8.80 8.08 -7.24
C LYS A 195 -9.21 8.64 -8.59
N ASN A 196 -10.32 9.38 -8.65
CA ASN A 196 -10.77 10.09 -9.84
C ASN A 196 -10.78 9.20 -11.12
N ASN A 197 -11.31 7.98 -11.02
CA ASN A 197 -11.39 7.01 -12.13
C ASN A 197 -10.03 6.53 -12.67
N LEU A 198 -8.93 6.79 -11.95
CA LEU A 198 -7.59 6.32 -12.28
C LEU A 198 -7.08 5.37 -11.20
N LEU A 199 -6.58 4.21 -11.65
CA LEU A 199 -5.82 3.26 -10.86
C LEU A 199 -4.34 3.36 -11.25
N VAL A 200 -3.47 3.57 -10.27
CA VAL A 200 -2.01 3.56 -10.45
C VAL A 200 -1.41 2.50 -9.55
N ALA A 201 -0.52 1.68 -10.09
CA ALA A 201 0.28 0.70 -9.36
C ALA A 201 1.77 1.00 -9.54
N GLY A 202 2.53 0.96 -8.46
CA GLY A 202 3.98 1.02 -8.44
C GLY A 202 4.58 -0.37 -8.20
N GLY A 203 5.73 -0.65 -8.82
CA GLY A 203 6.43 -1.92 -8.68
C GLY A 203 7.73 -1.85 -7.88
N PHE A 204 8.23 -3.02 -7.46
CA PHE A 204 9.51 -3.18 -6.75
C PHE A 204 10.74 -2.78 -7.57
N GLN A 205 10.66 -2.79 -8.90
CA GLN A 205 11.81 -2.53 -9.77
C GLN A 205 11.60 -1.23 -10.56
N GLY A 206 10.98 -0.23 -9.92
CA GLY A 206 10.77 1.10 -10.47
C GLY A 206 9.68 1.17 -11.52
N GLU A 207 8.79 0.18 -11.59
CA GLU A 207 7.66 0.21 -12.52
C GLU A 207 6.55 1.15 -12.05
N MET A 208 5.82 1.68 -13.03
CA MET A 208 4.58 2.40 -12.86
C MET A 208 3.57 1.93 -13.93
N VAL A 209 2.37 1.55 -13.49
CA VAL A 209 1.26 1.11 -14.34
C VAL A 209 0.05 1.98 -14.05
N CYS A 210 -0.54 2.56 -15.09
CA CYS A 210 -1.72 3.41 -14.99
C CYS A 210 -2.88 2.81 -15.80
N LYS A 211 -4.06 2.72 -15.19
CA LYS A 211 -5.28 2.22 -15.81
C LYS A 211 -6.46 3.13 -15.46
N PHE A 212 -7.09 3.72 -16.47
CA PHE A 212 -8.42 4.31 -16.29
C PHE A 212 -9.46 3.20 -16.11
N LEU A 213 -10.35 3.37 -15.12
CA LEU A 213 -11.33 2.35 -14.72
C LEU A 213 -12.55 2.30 -15.64
N ASP A 214 -12.80 3.37 -16.40
CA ASP A 214 -13.90 3.50 -17.36
C ASP A 214 -13.65 2.85 -18.73
N ARG A 215 -12.47 2.26 -18.95
CA ARG A 215 -12.06 1.70 -20.24
C ARG A 215 -11.26 0.41 -20.11
N PRO A 216 -11.29 -0.46 -21.13
CA PRO A 216 -10.52 -1.71 -21.12
C PRO A 216 -9.01 -1.46 -21.20
N GLY A 217 -8.26 -2.44 -20.68
CA GLY A 217 -6.79 -2.49 -20.75
C GLY A 217 -6.02 -1.43 -19.95
N VAL A 218 -4.69 -1.49 -20.05
CA VAL A 218 -3.77 -0.55 -19.39
C VAL A 218 -3.62 0.70 -20.24
N SER A 219 -3.64 1.87 -19.59
CA SER A 219 -3.57 3.18 -20.24
C SER A 219 -2.12 3.61 -20.48
N HIS A 220 -1.23 3.35 -19.53
CA HIS A 220 0.20 3.61 -19.63
C HIS A 220 0.99 2.66 -18.73
N CYS A 221 2.20 2.30 -19.15
CA CYS A 221 3.16 1.65 -18.27
C CYS A 221 4.60 1.98 -18.66
N SER A 222 5.47 2.15 -17.66
CA SER A 222 6.86 2.51 -17.86
C SER A 222 7.71 2.17 -16.64
N THR A 223 9.00 1.95 -16.83
CA THR A 223 9.99 1.95 -15.74
C THR A 223 10.45 3.39 -15.50
N ILE A 224 10.11 3.95 -14.34
CA ILE A 224 10.35 5.36 -13.99
C ILE A 224 11.73 5.61 -13.37
N THR A 225 12.40 4.53 -12.94
CA THR A 225 13.80 4.52 -12.50
C THR A 225 14.43 3.16 -12.72
N TYR A 226 15.73 3.14 -13.03
CA TYR A 226 16.53 1.94 -13.23
C TYR A 226 17.62 1.80 -12.15
N ASP A 227 17.47 2.53 -11.05
CA ASP A 227 18.37 2.41 -9.91
C ASP A 227 18.38 0.96 -9.38
N ALA A 228 19.48 0.53 -8.76
CA ALA A 228 19.55 -0.79 -8.15
C ALA A 228 18.49 -0.94 -7.03
N ASN A 229 18.16 0.17 -6.37
CA ASN A 229 17.15 0.26 -5.32
C ASN A 229 15.92 1.05 -5.82
N ALA A 230 15.29 0.55 -6.88
CA ALA A 230 14.28 1.27 -7.66
C ALA A 230 12.85 1.28 -7.11
N ILE A 231 12.58 0.67 -5.94
CA ILE A 231 11.21 0.42 -5.44
C ILE A 231 10.35 1.69 -5.50
N THR A 232 9.16 1.58 -6.07
CA THR A 232 8.12 2.62 -5.95
C THR A 232 7.41 2.43 -4.62
N ASN A 233 7.75 3.25 -3.63
CA ASN A 233 7.29 3.11 -2.24
C ASN A 233 5.86 3.64 -2.04
N ALA A 234 5.51 4.72 -2.72
CA ALA A 234 4.16 5.28 -2.67
C ALA A 234 3.76 5.93 -3.99
N VAL A 235 2.45 5.95 -4.24
CA VAL A 235 1.83 6.68 -5.34
C VAL A 235 0.69 7.54 -4.80
N GLU A 236 0.58 8.78 -5.25
CA GLU A 236 -0.47 9.71 -4.84
C GLU A 236 -1.07 10.38 -6.08
N ILE A 237 -2.40 10.33 -6.19
CA ILE A 237 -3.16 11.00 -7.25
C ILE A 237 -3.80 12.26 -6.64
N TYR A 238 -3.58 13.42 -7.24
CA TYR A 238 -4.13 14.68 -6.74
C TYR A 238 -4.48 15.64 -7.88
N GLU A 239 -5.23 16.67 -7.58
CA GLU A 239 -5.48 17.78 -8.51
C GLU A 239 -4.54 18.92 -8.13
N ASP A 240 -3.83 19.50 -9.09
CA ASP A 240 -3.03 20.69 -8.82
C ASP A 240 -3.91 21.94 -8.68
N ILE A 241 -3.29 23.08 -8.41
CA ILE A 241 -3.99 24.37 -8.25
C ILE A 241 -4.74 24.82 -9.52
N SER A 242 -4.43 24.25 -10.69
CA SER A 242 -5.14 24.50 -11.95
C SER A 242 -6.34 23.57 -12.16
N GLY A 243 -6.50 22.57 -11.29
CA GLY A 243 -7.49 21.49 -11.42
C GLY A 243 -7.01 20.33 -12.30
N ALA A 244 -5.77 20.36 -12.79
CA ALA A 244 -5.22 19.29 -13.60
C ALA A 244 -4.86 18.10 -12.71
N THR A 245 -5.22 16.88 -13.14
CA THR A 245 -4.85 15.66 -12.41
C THR A 245 -3.35 15.39 -12.57
N ARG A 246 -2.68 15.22 -11.43
CA ARG A 246 -1.27 14.88 -11.30
C ARG A 246 -1.12 13.54 -10.61
N LEU A 247 -0.03 12.86 -10.94
CA LEU A 247 0.43 11.67 -10.24
C LEU A 247 1.81 11.95 -9.65
N MET A 248 1.97 11.65 -8.37
CA MET A 248 3.24 11.73 -7.68
C MET A 248 3.71 10.33 -7.30
N THR A 249 5.00 10.02 -7.53
CA THR A 249 5.62 8.78 -7.07
C THR A 249 6.72 9.10 -6.06
N SER A 250 6.75 8.34 -4.97
CA SER A 250 7.85 8.27 -4.01
C SER A 250 8.68 7.03 -4.33
N ASN A 251 9.98 7.19 -4.52
CA ASN A 251 10.84 6.10 -4.91
C ASN A 251 12.05 5.98 -3.96
N ASN A 252 12.53 4.74 -3.86
CA ASN A 252 13.65 4.37 -3.01
C ASN A 252 14.99 4.90 -3.55
N ASP A 253 15.03 5.36 -4.80
CA ASP A 253 16.16 6.07 -5.43
C ASP A 253 16.31 7.54 -4.98
N ALA A 254 15.68 7.91 -3.86
CA ALA A 254 15.68 9.24 -3.27
C ALA A 254 15.04 10.34 -4.15
N VAL A 255 14.16 9.96 -5.10
CA VAL A 255 13.52 10.92 -6.00
C VAL A 255 11.99 10.85 -5.90
N VAL A 256 11.37 12.02 -5.73
CA VAL A 256 9.94 12.22 -6.00
C VAL A 256 9.75 12.67 -7.44
N ARG A 257 8.83 12.03 -8.16
CA ARG A 257 8.49 12.39 -9.55
C ARG A 257 7.03 12.82 -9.63
N VAL A 258 6.76 13.93 -10.31
CA VAL A 258 5.40 14.40 -10.60
C VAL A 258 5.15 14.26 -12.10
N PHE A 259 4.05 13.59 -12.45
CA PHE A 259 3.64 13.29 -13.81
C PHE A 259 2.39 14.07 -14.21
N ASP A 260 2.37 14.51 -15.46
CA ASP A 260 1.15 14.89 -16.16
C ASP A 260 0.40 13.62 -16.58
N ILE A 261 -0.86 13.48 -16.18
CA ILE A 261 -1.65 12.27 -16.50
C ILE A 261 -2.18 12.25 -17.94
N GLU A 262 -2.31 13.40 -18.62
CA GLU A 262 -2.75 13.42 -20.02
C GLU A 262 -1.67 12.85 -20.94
N ARG A 263 -0.40 13.10 -20.62
CA ARG A 263 0.76 12.70 -21.44
C ARG A 263 1.63 11.60 -20.83
N PHE A 264 1.43 11.29 -19.55
CA PHE A 264 2.30 10.43 -18.75
C PHE A 264 3.77 10.87 -18.79
N GLU A 265 3.99 12.18 -18.80
CA GLU A 265 5.32 12.81 -18.84
C GLU A 265 5.71 13.34 -17.48
N VAL A 266 6.98 13.16 -17.11
CA VAL A 266 7.52 13.74 -15.88
C VAL A 266 7.60 15.26 -16.03
N GLN A 267 6.86 15.98 -15.21
CA GLN A 267 6.91 17.43 -15.11
C GLN A 267 7.95 17.91 -14.10
N GLN A 268 8.12 17.17 -13.00
CA GLN A 268 9.04 17.55 -11.94
C GLN A 268 9.77 16.33 -11.38
N LYS A 269 11.05 16.51 -11.07
CA LYS A 269 11.88 15.58 -10.29
C LYS A 269 12.46 16.33 -9.10
N LEU A 270 12.19 15.83 -7.90
CA LEU A 270 12.69 16.40 -6.65
C LEU A 270 13.61 15.36 -6.01
N ASN A 271 14.88 15.71 -5.85
CA ASN A 271 15.89 14.82 -5.27
C ASN A 271 16.01 15.10 -3.77
N PHE A 272 16.09 14.03 -2.99
CA PHE A 272 16.25 14.05 -1.54
C PHE A 272 17.57 13.38 -1.16
N PRO A 273 18.10 13.64 0.05
CA PRO A 273 19.34 13.00 0.50
C PRO A 273 19.13 11.56 0.99
N TRP A 274 17.89 11.06 0.97
CA TRP A 274 17.49 9.76 1.49
C TRP A 274 16.38 9.13 0.62
N PRO A 275 16.27 7.79 0.60
CA PRO A 275 15.16 7.08 -0.02
C PRO A 275 13.79 7.58 0.44
N VAL A 276 12.90 7.90 -0.51
CA VAL A 276 11.60 8.51 -0.19
C VAL A 276 10.56 7.41 0.03
N ASN A 277 10.01 7.33 1.24
CA ASN A 277 9.05 6.29 1.62
C ASN A 277 7.61 6.69 1.32
N HIS A 278 7.28 7.97 1.47
CA HIS A 278 5.91 8.44 1.23
C HIS A 278 5.84 9.93 0.91
N THR A 279 4.85 10.29 0.10
CA THR A 279 4.41 11.65 -0.13
C THR A 279 2.90 11.76 0.06
N SER A 280 2.43 12.88 0.60
CA SER A 280 1.00 13.16 0.70
C SER A 280 0.73 14.62 0.42
N VAL A 281 -0.34 14.88 -0.35
CA VAL A 281 -0.77 16.24 -0.72
C VAL A 281 -1.86 16.71 0.24
N SER A 282 -1.78 17.96 0.69
CA SER A 282 -2.78 18.55 1.58
C SER A 282 -4.17 18.61 0.91
N PRO A 283 -5.28 18.58 1.67
CA PRO A 283 -6.63 18.60 1.10
C PRO A 283 -6.95 19.83 0.24
N ASP A 284 -6.27 20.95 0.47
CA ASP A 284 -6.39 22.18 -0.32
C ASP A 284 -5.42 22.21 -1.53
N ASN A 285 -4.70 21.12 -1.77
CA ASN A 285 -3.75 20.90 -2.86
C ASN A 285 -2.55 21.86 -2.87
N ARG A 286 -2.26 22.55 -1.76
CA ARG A 286 -1.20 23.58 -1.70
C ARG A 286 0.13 23.08 -1.20
N PHE A 287 0.12 22.04 -0.36
CA PHE A 287 1.30 21.57 0.33
C PHE A 287 1.51 20.08 0.07
N VAL A 288 2.78 19.66 0.12
CA VAL A 288 3.19 18.27 0.04
C VAL A 288 4.08 17.98 1.23
N VAL A 289 3.77 16.91 1.96
CA VAL A 289 4.67 16.34 2.96
C VAL A 289 5.44 15.21 2.30
N VAL A 290 6.76 15.17 2.51
CA VAL A 290 7.66 14.14 1.99
C VAL A 290 8.49 13.56 3.13
N VAL A 291 8.48 12.24 3.24
CA VAL A 291 9.11 11.49 4.33
C VAL A 291 9.83 10.27 3.78
N GLY A 292 10.85 9.81 4.48
CA GLY A 292 11.69 8.71 4.03
C GLY A 292 12.63 8.20 5.11
N ASP A 293 13.77 7.66 4.71
CA ASP A 293 14.77 7.09 5.61
C ASP A 293 15.61 8.18 6.30
N SER A 294 14.92 9.07 7.01
CA SER A 294 15.50 10.16 7.79
C SER A 294 14.55 10.58 8.91
N VAL A 295 15.14 11.17 9.96
CA VAL A 295 14.39 11.88 11.00
C VAL A 295 13.81 13.21 10.50
N GLU A 296 14.32 13.72 9.38
CA GLU A 296 13.82 14.93 8.73
C GLU A 296 12.77 14.58 7.68
N GLY A 297 11.63 15.25 7.74
CA GLY A 297 10.65 15.34 6.66
C GLY A 297 10.61 16.74 6.07
N TYR A 298 10.16 16.85 4.82
CA TYR A 298 10.01 18.13 4.14
C TYR A 298 8.54 18.46 3.98
N VAL A 299 8.19 19.73 4.23
CA VAL A 299 6.94 20.29 3.72
C VAL A 299 7.23 21.33 2.66
N MET A 300 6.59 21.14 1.52
CA MET A 300 6.86 21.88 0.29
C MET A 300 5.58 22.45 -0.30
N GLU A 301 5.72 23.48 -1.13
CA GLU A 301 4.63 23.90 -2.03
C GLU A 301 4.42 22.86 -3.13
N SER A 302 3.18 22.44 -3.34
CA SER A 302 2.82 21.42 -4.34
C SER A 302 3.11 21.83 -5.79
N HIS A 303 2.98 23.12 -6.10
CA HIS A 303 3.13 23.62 -7.47
C HIS A 303 4.60 23.87 -7.85
N SER A 304 5.39 24.44 -6.93
CA SER A 304 6.77 24.83 -7.20
C SER A 304 7.79 23.77 -6.77
N GLY A 305 7.42 22.86 -5.86
CA GLY A 305 8.35 21.96 -5.17
C GLY A 305 9.30 22.68 -4.21
N LYS A 306 9.05 23.96 -3.90
CA LYS A 306 9.88 24.73 -2.99
C LYS A 306 9.65 24.26 -1.55
N VAL A 307 10.75 23.92 -0.87
CA VAL A 307 10.74 23.62 0.56
C VAL A 307 10.33 24.85 1.36
N LEU A 308 9.32 24.69 2.21
CA LEU A 308 8.83 25.71 3.12
C LEU A 308 9.40 25.52 4.53
N PHE A 309 9.39 24.29 5.02
CA PHE A 309 9.92 23.94 6.33
C PHE A 309 10.39 22.49 6.39
N LEU A 310 11.35 22.26 7.29
CA LEU A 310 11.73 20.94 7.75
C LEU A 310 10.84 20.60 8.94
N THR A 311 10.31 19.39 8.96
CA THR A 311 9.67 18.81 10.13
C THR A 311 10.57 17.70 10.65
N GLN A 312 10.73 17.60 11.96
CA GLN A 312 11.31 16.41 12.57
C GLN A 312 10.18 15.40 12.76
N LEU A 313 10.34 14.20 12.22
CA LEU A 313 9.38 13.13 12.33
C LEU A 313 9.94 12.04 13.22
N GLU A 314 9.32 11.96 14.39
CA GLU A 314 9.63 10.96 15.39
C GLU A 314 8.71 9.76 15.15
N PHE A 315 9.29 8.65 14.70
CA PHE A 315 8.54 7.43 14.48
C PHE A 315 8.82 6.47 15.62
N SER A 316 8.03 6.59 16.69
CA SER A 316 7.79 5.45 17.57
C SER A 316 6.66 4.63 16.97
N GLY A 317 6.91 3.37 16.60
CA GLY A 317 5.85 2.46 16.15
C GLY A 317 4.67 2.54 17.12
N ILE A 318 3.48 2.88 16.63
CA ILE A 318 2.29 3.04 17.47
C ILE A 318 2.05 1.70 18.16
N ASN A 319 2.30 1.64 19.47
CA ASN A 319 1.71 0.63 20.31
C ASN A 319 0.21 0.85 20.24
N ALA A 320 -0.47 0.07 19.38
CA ALA A 320 -1.91 0.09 19.25
C ALA A 320 -2.54 -0.41 20.57
N HIS A 321 -2.61 0.48 21.56
CA HIS A 321 -3.46 0.34 22.73
C HIS A 321 -4.89 0.63 22.30
N ALA A 322 -5.55 -0.38 21.76
CA ALA A 322 -6.99 -0.43 21.53
C ALA A 322 -7.57 -1.73 22.11
#